data_AF-M1CNY5-F1
#
_entry.id   AF-M1CNY5-F1
#
_cell.length_a   1.000
_cell.length_b   1.000
_cell.length_c   1.000
_cell.angle_alpha   90.00
_cell.angle_beta   90.00
_cell.angle_gamma   90.00
#
_symmetry.space_group_name_H-M   'P 1'
#
loop_
_entity.id
_entity.type
_entity.pdbx_description
1 polymer ?
#
loop_
_entity_poly.entity_id
_entity_poly.type
_entity_poly.pdbx_seq_one_letter_code
_entity_poly.pdbx_strand_id
1 'polypeptide(L)' 'MPKDNQLARRIRGERAVGLFEDTNLCAIHAKRVTIMPKDNQLARRIRGERA' A
#
# COMPACT_ATOMS: atom_id res chain seq x y z
N MET A 1 -21.81 1.53 21.36
CA MET A 1 -21.32 0.38 20.57
C MET A 1 -21.87 0.50 19.16
N PRO A 2 -21.02 0.43 18.12
CA PRO A 2 -21.13 1.23 16.89
C PRO A 2 -22.02 0.60 15.80
N LYS A 3 -22.75 1.44 15.04
CA LYS A 3 -23.67 0.99 13.99
C LYS A 3 -23.10 0.91 12.58
N ASP A 4 -21.93 1.47 12.28
CA ASP A 4 -21.48 1.54 10.87
C ASP A 4 -20.06 0.99 10.64
N ASN A 5 -19.87 -0.30 10.90
CA ASN A 5 -18.65 -1.04 10.53
C ASN A 5 -18.67 -1.50 9.05
N GLN A 6 -19.29 -0.75 8.14
CA GLN A 6 -19.32 -1.05 6.70
C GLN A 6 -18.51 -0.02 5.90
N LEU A 7 -18.54 1.26 6.30
CA LEU A 7 -17.70 2.32 5.72
C LEU A 7 -16.20 2.08 6.00
N ALA A 8 -15.85 1.65 7.22
CA ALA A 8 -14.48 1.24 7.57
C ALA A 8 -13.99 -0.01 6.80
N ARG A 9 -14.90 -0.80 6.21
CA ARG A 9 -14.52 -1.96 5.37
C ARG A 9 -14.29 -1.56 3.91
N ARG A 10 -14.99 -0.54 3.39
CA ARG A 10 -14.77 0.00 2.03
C ARG A 10 -13.38 0.65 1.89
N ILE A 11 -12.95 1.40 2.90
CA ILE A 11 -11.64 2.10 2.89
C ILE A 11 -10.44 1.13 2.90
N ARG A 12 -10.61 -0.12 3.38
CA ARG A 12 -9.49 -1.09 3.43
C ARG A 12 -8.98 -1.50 2.05
N GLY A 13 -9.87 -1.64 1.07
CA GLY A 13 -9.48 -2.00 -0.31
C GLY A 13 -8.74 -0.86 -1.01
N GLU A 14 -9.23 0.37 -0.83
CA GLU A 14 -8.64 1.57 -1.42
C GLU A 14 -7.19 1.80 -0.94
N ARG A 15 -6.91 1.57 0.35
CA ARG A 15 -5.55 1.63 0.88
C ARG A 15 -4.62 0.60 0.24
N ALA A 16 -5.12 -0.61 -0.03
CA ALA A 16 -4.31 -1.67 -0.65
C ALA A 16 -3.96 -1.31 -2.09
N VAL A 17 -4.93 -0.84 -2.89
CA VAL A 17 -4.68 -0.45 -4.29
C VAL A 17 -3.65 0.68 -4.37
N GLY A 18 -3.84 1.75 -3.59
CA GLY A 18 -2.88 2.85 -3.57
C GLY A 18 -1.49 2.43 -3.09
N LEU A 19 -1.38 1.51 -2.12
CA LEU A 19 -0.09 0.99 -1.67
C LEU A 19 0.60 0.15 -2.76
N PHE A 20 -0.15 -0.65 -3.52
CA PHE A 20 0.40 -1.45 -4.61
C PHE A 20 0.85 -0.60 -5.80
N GLU A 21 0.20 0.53 -6.07
CA GLU A 21 0.66 1.52 -7.07
C GLU A 21 2.05 2.06 -6.71
N ASP A 22 2.26 2.50 -5.47
CA ASP A 22 3.56 2.98 -5.00
C ASP A 22 4.63 1.87 -4.96
N THR A 23 4.21 0.65 -4.61
CA THR A 23 5.08 -0.53 -4.62
C THR A 23 5.56 -0.84 -6.05
N ASN A 24 4.67 -0.71 -7.04
CA ASN A 24 5.02 -0.88 -8.45
C ASN A 24 5.99 0.21 -8.93
N LEU A 25 5.78 1.46 -8.53
CA LEU A 25 6.73 2.55 -8.81
C LEU A 25 8.13 2.28 -8.24
N CYS A 26 8.21 1.73 -7.02
CA CYS A 26 9.49 1.32 -6.42
C CYS A 26 10.18 0.19 -7.21
N ALA A 27 9.42 -0.78 -7.71
CA ALA A 27 9.96 -1.86 -8.55
C ALA A 27 10.49 -1.33 -9.89
N ILE A 28 9.74 -0.43 -10.55
CA ILE A 28 10.12 0.22 -11.81
C ILE A 28 11.37 1.08 -11.62
N HIS A 29 11.45 1.85 -10.53
CA HIS A 29 12.65 2.64 -10.20
C HIS A 29 13.90 1.75 -10.09
N ALA A 30 13.75 0.54 -9.56
CA ALA A 30 14.80 -0.47 -9.49
C ALA A 30 14.96 -1.31 -10.79
N LYS A 31 14.38 -0.87 -11.92
CA LYS A 31 14.41 -1.54 -13.23
C LYS A 31 13.88 -2.99 -13.20
N ARG A 32 12.86 -3.26 -12.37
CA ARG A 32 12.19 -4.57 -12.26
C ARG A 32 10.71 -4.44 -12.60
N VAL A 33 10.15 -5.54 -13.09
CA VAL A 33 8.70 -5.70 -13.31
C VAL A 33 8.05 -6.46 -12.16
N THR A 34 8.78 -7.36 -11.51
CA THR A 34 8.30 -8.12 -10.36
C THR A 34 8.43 -7.30 -9.07
N ILE A 35 7.29 -7.06 -8.42
CA ILE A 35 7.21 -6.50 -7.07
C ILE A 35 7.78 -7.46 -6.02
N MET A 36 8.58 -6.93 -5.10
CA MET A 36 9.24 -7.68 -4.03
C MET A 36 8.90 -7.09 -2.67
N PRO A 37 9.03 -7.85 -1.56
CA PRO A 37 8.74 -7.32 -0.21
C PRO A 37 9.48 -6.03 0.15
N LYS A 38 10.71 -5.85 -0.37
CA LYS A 38 11.50 -4.63 -0.20
C LYS A 38 10.86 -3.37 -0.82
N ASP A 39 10.10 -3.54 -1.90
CA ASP A 39 9.41 -2.43 -2.57
C ASP A 39 8.22 -1.95 -1.72
N ASN A 40 7.48 -2.89 -1.11
CA ASN A 40 6.40 -2.59 -0.19
C ASN A 40 6.92 -1.93 1.09
N GLN A 41 8.01 -2.46 1.66
CA GLN A 41 8.66 -1.85 2.82
C GLN A 41 9.11 -0.40 2.51
N LEU A 42 9.67 -0.17 1.33
CA LEU A 42 10.06 1.17 0.89
C LEU A 42 8.85 2.09 0.67
N ALA A 43 7.82 1.63 -0.02
CA ALA A 43 6.59 2.39 -0.26
C ALA A 43 5.92 2.83 1.05
N ARG A 44 5.80 1.91 2.03
CA ARG A 44 5.28 2.22 3.37
C ARG A 44 6.15 3.24 4.11
N ARG A 45 7.47 3.12 4.00
CA ARG A 45 8.43 4.07 4.61
C ARG A 45 8.29 5.46 4.00
N ILE A 46 8.15 5.57 2.67
CA ILE A 46 7.95 6.85 1.96
C ILE A 46 6.60 7.48 2.34
N ARG A 47 5.54 6.68 2.45
CA ARG A 47 4.21 7.15 2.94
C ARG A 47 4.19 7.59 4.40
N GLY A 48 5.25 7.32 5.17
CA GLY A 48 5.28 7.58 6.60
C GLY A 48 4.35 6.65 7.40
N GLU A 49 3.92 5.52 6.81
CA GLU A 49 3.18 4.49 7.54
C GLU A 49 4.15 3.81 8.51
N ARG A 50 4.14 4.24 9.77
CA ARG A 50 4.86 3.54 10.84
C ARG A 50 4.27 2.14 11.03
N ALA A 51 5.13 1.19 11.36
CA ALA A 51 4.75 -0.19 11.68
C ALA A 51 3.77 -0.25 12.85
#